data_AF-A0A0R1NV91-F1
#
_entry.id   AF-A0A0R1NV91-F1
#
_cell.length_a   1.000
_cell.length_b   1.000
_cell.length_c   1.000
_cell.angle_alpha   90.00
_cell.angle_beta   90.00
_cell.angle_gamma   90.00
#
_symmetry.space_group_name_H-M   'P 1'
#
loop_
_entity.id
_entity.type
_entity.pdbx_description
1 polymer ?
#
loop_
_entity_poly.entity_id
_entity_poly.type
_entity_poly.pdbx_seq_one_letter_code
_entity_poly.pdbx_strand_id
1 'polypeptide(L)' 'MGHNGYRKLRLTDREWVCPMCQTHHIRDWNAAINIIEKAQGIWSNPIIKKKKVA' A
#
# COMPACT_ATOMS: atom_id res chain seq x y z
N MET A 1 12.16 -13.07 0.62
CA MET A 1 11.84 -14.19 1.54
C MET A 1 10.84 -13.66 2.56
N GLY A 2 9.91 -14.47 3.08
CA GLY A 2 9.11 -14.04 4.25
C GLY A 2 10.03 -14.01 5.47
N HIS A 3 10.00 -12.93 6.26
CA HIS A 3 10.84 -12.76 7.45
C HIS A 3 9.98 -12.94 8.70
N ASN A 4 10.55 -13.34 9.85
CA ASN A 4 9.87 -13.38 11.16
C ASN A 4 8.60 -14.26 11.22
N GLY A 5 8.61 -15.44 10.61
CA GLY A 5 7.49 -16.39 10.65
C GLY A 5 6.30 -16.03 9.76
N TYR A 6 6.37 -14.92 9.02
CA TYR A 6 5.32 -14.53 8.08
C TYR A 6 5.41 -15.34 6.78
N ARG A 7 4.24 -15.82 6.31
CA ARG A 7 4.15 -16.59 5.06
C ARG A 7 4.67 -15.76 3.89
N LYS A 8 5.52 -16.39 3.08
CA LYS A 8 5.98 -15.80 1.81
C LYS A 8 4.76 -15.58 0.90
N LEU A 9 4.50 -14.31 0.56
CA LEU A 9 3.47 -13.95 -0.41
C LEU A 9 3.86 -14.50 -1.78
N ARG A 10 2.93 -15.19 -2.44
CA ARG A 10 3.04 -15.62 -3.84
C ARG A 10 2.86 -14.41 -4.75
N LEU A 11 3.27 -14.55 -6.01
CA LEU A 11 3.07 -13.51 -7.03
C LEU A 11 1.60 -13.13 -7.17
N THR A 12 0.71 -14.11 -7.16
CA THR A 12 -0.75 -13.90 -7.18
C THR A 12 -1.28 -13.12 -5.98
N ASP A 13 -0.60 -13.16 -4.84
CA ASP A 13 -1.02 -12.39 -3.66
C ASP A 13 -0.62 -10.89 -3.80
N ARG A 14 0.14 -10.52 -4.85
CA ARG A 14 0.59 -9.14 -5.16
C ARG A 14 -0.39 -8.37 -6.04
N GLU A 15 -1.39 -9.05 -6.54
CA GLU A 15 -2.39 -8.55 -7.47
C GLU A 15 -3.75 -8.64 -6.77
N TRP A 16 -4.47 -7.52 -6.69
CA TRP A 16 -5.81 -7.50 -6.08
C TRP A 16 -6.71 -6.51 -6.80
N VAL A 17 -8.02 -6.80 -6.86
CA VAL A 17 -9.02 -5.82 -7.29
C VAL A 17 -9.43 -5.01 -6.08
N CYS A 18 -9.23 -3.69 -6.13
CA CYS A 18 -9.58 -2.82 -5.01
C CYS A 18 -11.11 -2.71 -4.91
N PRO A 19 -11.72 -2.98 -3.74
CA PRO A 19 -13.18 -2.90 -3.59
C PRO A 19 -13.70 -1.46 -3.68
N MET A 20 -12.84 -0.45 -3.50
CA MET A 20 -13.22 0.97 -3.51
C MET A 20 -13.29 1.56 -4.91
N CYS A 21 -12.29 1.26 -5.75
CA CYS A 21 -12.20 1.80 -7.13
C CYS A 21 -12.42 0.73 -8.21
N GLN A 22 -12.68 -0.52 -7.82
CA GLN A 22 -12.96 -1.66 -8.71
C GLN A 22 -11.89 -1.88 -9.79
N THR A 23 -10.66 -1.41 -9.53
CA THR A 23 -9.53 -1.50 -10.45
C THR A 23 -8.55 -2.56 -9.95
N HIS A 24 -7.89 -3.24 -10.88
CA HIS A 24 -6.83 -4.19 -10.57
C HIS A 24 -5.54 -3.47 -10.20
N HIS A 25 -5.02 -3.71 -9.00
CA HIS A 25 -3.82 -3.08 -8.47
C HIS A 25 -2.71 -4.10 -8.24
N ILE A 26 -1.48 -3.63 -8.45
CA ILE A 26 -0.26 -4.35 -8.10
C ILE A 26 0.29 -3.72 -6.81
N ARG A 27 0.44 -4.52 -5.76
CA ARG A 27 0.93 -4.10 -4.43
C ARG A 27 2.27 -3.38 -4.50
N ASP A 28 3.16 -3.86 -5.36
CA ASP A 28 4.51 -3.31 -5.53
C ASP A 28 4.47 -1.92 -6.20
N TRP A 29 3.46 -1.65 -7.04
CA TRP A 29 3.22 -0.32 -7.62
C TRP A 29 2.75 0.68 -6.54
N ASN A 30 1.79 0.27 -5.69
CA ASN A 30 1.35 1.10 -4.57
C ASN A 30 2.49 1.40 -3.58
N ALA A 31 3.39 0.44 -3.37
CA ALA A 31 4.59 0.66 -2.57
C ALA A 31 5.53 1.69 -3.21
N ALA A 32 5.76 1.61 -4.53
CA ALA A 32 6.58 2.59 -5.26
C ALA A 32 5.99 4.00 -5.18
N ILE A 33 4.67 4.16 -5.36
CA ILE A 33 3.98 5.45 -5.20
C ILE A 33 4.20 6.00 -3.78
N ASN A 34 3.98 5.19 -2.74
CA ASN A 34 4.20 5.61 -1.35
C ASN A 34 5.66 6.07 -1.10
N ILE A 35 6.64 5.39 -1.68
CA ILE A 35 8.05 5.78 -1.56
C ILE A 35 8.30 7.14 -2.25
N ILE A 36 7.76 7.32 -3.46
CA ILE A 36 7.87 8.58 -4.22
C ILE A 36 7.23 9.74 -3.47
N GLU A 37 5.98 9.57 -2.99
CA GLU A 37 5.27 10.61 -2.24
C GLU A 37 6.00 11.01 -0.96
N LYS A 38 6.63 10.04 -0.27
CA LYS A 38 7.45 10.31 0.92
C LYS A 38 8.70 11.10 0.56
N ALA A 39 9.38 10.72 -0.52
CA ALA A 39 10.55 11.45 -1.01
C ALA A 39 10.21 12.89 -1.42
N GLN A 40 9.01 13.10 -1.97
CA GLN A 40 8.48 14.41 -2.35
C GLN A 40 7.88 15.21 -1.18
N GLY A 41 7.78 14.61 0.02
CA GLY A 41 7.23 15.28 1.21
C GLY A 41 5.71 15.51 1.18
N ILE A 42 5.01 14.97 0.18
CA ILE A 42 3.56 15.13 0.00
C ILE A 42 2.76 13.97 0.61
N TRP A 43 3.44 12.91 1.06
CA TRP A 43 2.80 11.70 1.57
C TRP A 43 1.86 12.01 2.74
N SER A 44 0.58 11.74 2.52
CA SER A 44 -0.47 11.98 3.50
C SER A 44 -0.86 10.68 4.17
N ASN A 45 -0.35 10.43 5.39
CA ASN A 45 -0.70 9.23 6.14
C ASN A 45 -2.22 9.18 6.43
N PRO A 46 -2.95 8.16 5.95
CA PRO A 46 -4.38 8.03 6.20
C PRO A 46 -4.72 7.90 7.70
N ILE A 47 -3.80 7.37 8.53
CA ILE A 47 -3.98 7.30 9.99
C ILE A 47 -3.94 8.70 10.62
N ILE A 48 -3.11 9.60 10.10
CA ILE A 48 -3.01 10.99 10.58
C ILE A 48 -4.23 11.80 10.10
N LYS A 49 -4.69 11.58 8.85
CA LYS A 49 -5.94 12.18 8.36
C LYS A 49 -7.14 11.81 9.24
N LYS A 50 -7.29 10.54 9.64
CA LYS A 50 -8.39 10.11 10.52
C LYS A 50 -8.36 10.78 11.91
N LYS A 51 -7.18 11.03 12.47
CA LYS A 51 -7.04 11.75 13.75
C LYS A 51 -7.35 13.24 13.68
N LYS A 52 -7.22 13.88 12.51
CA LYS A 52 -7.54 15.32 12.34
C LYS A 52 -9.03 15.61 12.12
N VAL A 53 -9.81 14.59 11.78
CA VAL A 53 -11.26 14.70 11.49
C VAL A 53 -12.10 14.13 12.65
N ALA A 54 -11.45 13.75 13.76
CA ALA A 54 -12.08 13.29 15.00
C ALA A 54 -12.02 14.39 16.06
#